data_AF-A0A7C1Q0R6-F1
#
_entry.id   AF-A0A7C1Q0R6-F1
#
_cell.length_a   1.000
_cell.length_b   1.000
_cell.length_c   1.000
_cell.angle_alpha   90.00
_cell.angle_beta   90.00
_cell.angle_gamma   90.00
#
_symmetry.space_group_name_H-M   'P 1'
#
loop_
_entity.id
_entity.type
_entity.pdbx_description
1 polymer ?
#
loop_
_entity_poly.entity_id
_entity_poly.type
_entity_poly.pdbx_seq_one_letter_code
_entity_poly.pdbx_strand_id
1 'polypeptide(L)'
;MLLTKPYRNRKIVKDLTAALHEAAQGLAQQKIMHVCGTHEHEIGRYALRQLLPDNVKLIAGPGCPVCITPASKIVTAIELATNTDNPILCTYGDMVRVPTASGSILDSRGNGADIRIVYGIGEAVKQALENPNRHIIFFSVGFETTAAPVAAVIKAGLPENFLIYCCHRYVPTAVEKLTEVDDGNISGFLLPGHASVITGTKPYEFLPKRFNRAAALTGFEPVDILAGLLSIVRQIRQGKPKVANCYKRAVRDTGNEKAQAILSEVFDLVDASWRGIGILQWVHI
;
A
#
# COMPACT_ATOMS: atom_id res chain seq x y z
N MET A 1 -21.35 -9.32 -3.72
CA MET A 1 -21.89 -8.77 -2.45
C MET A 1 -22.24 -9.84 -1.39
N LEU A 2 -22.49 -11.11 -1.74
CA LEU A 2 -22.81 -12.18 -0.77
C LEU A 2 -21.59 -12.73 0.00
N LEU A 3 -20.40 -12.72 -0.61
CA LEU A 3 -19.18 -13.29 -0.02
C LEU A 3 -18.62 -12.52 1.19
N THR A 4 -18.99 -11.26 1.38
CA THR A 4 -18.51 -10.42 2.50
C THR A 4 -19.51 -10.29 3.65
N LYS A 5 -20.76 -10.75 3.48
CA LYS A 5 -21.82 -10.63 4.51
C LYS A 5 -21.41 -11.15 5.90
N PRO A 6 -20.74 -12.32 6.04
CA PRO A 6 -20.29 -12.78 7.35
C PRO A 6 -19.28 -11.81 8.01
N TYR A 7 -18.44 -11.17 7.22
CA TYR A 7 -17.38 -10.26 7.69
C TYR A 7 -17.88 -8.85 8.02
N ARG A 8 -19.18 -8.58 7.83
CA ARG A 8 -19.89 -7.38 8.30
C ARG A 8 -20.92 -7.69 9.39
N ASN A 9 -20.92 -8.92 9.92
CA ASN A 9 -21.91 -9.35 10.88
C ASN A 9 -21.74 -8.62 12.22
N ARG A 10 -22.78 -7.88 12.63
CA ARG A 10 -22.78 -7.07 13.86
C ARG A 10 -22.53 -7.89 15.13
N LYS A 11 -23.02 -9.13 15.20
CA LYS A 11 -22.79 -10.02 16.35
C LYS A 11 -21.30 -10.36 16.43
N ILE A 12 -20.69 -10.75 15.32
CA ILE A 12 -19.26 -11.09 15.28
C ILE A 12 -18.39 -9.88 15.64
N VAL A 13 -18.74 -8.70 15.14
CA VAL A 13 -18.07 -7.44 15.52
C VAL A 13 -18.14 -7.23 17.03
N LYS A 14 -19.31 -7.35 17.65
CA LYS A 14 -19.48 -7.21 19.11
C LYS A 14 -18.65 -8.24 19.89
N ASP A 15 -18.68 -9.51 19.47
CA ASP A 15 -17.96 -10.59 20.12
C ASP A 15 -16.44 -10.37 20.03
N LEU A 16 -15.93 -9.93 18.87
CA LEU A 16 -14.52 -9.59 18.69
C LEU A 16 -14.10 -8.37 19.50
N THR A 17 -14.96 -7.35 19.58
CA THR A 17 -14.71 -6.19 20.44
C THR A 17 -14.61 -6.62 21.90
N ALA A 18 -15.55 -7.41 22.42
CA ALA A 18 -15.49 -7.89 23.79
C ALA A 18 -14.20 -8.68 24.08
N ALA A 19 -13.84 -9.59 23.17
CA ALA A 19 -12.60 -10.36 23.28
C ALA A 19 -11.33 -9.47 23.20
N LEU A 20 -11.37 -8.37 22.45
CA LEU A 20 -10.28 -7.40 22.37
C LEU A 20 -10.11 -6.63 23.68
N HIS A 21 -11.22 -6.21 24.31
CA HIS A 21 -11.21 -5.60 25.64
C HIS A 21 -10.64 -6.54 26.70
N GLU A 22 -11.10 -7.79 26.72
CA GLU A 22 -10.56 -8.82 27.62
C GLU A 22 -9.05 -9.04 27.36
N ALA A 23 -8.64 -9.13 26.08
CA ALA A 23 -7.25 -9.33 25.67
C ALA A 23 -6.32 -8.13 25.98
N ALA A 24 -6.88 -6.93 26.13
CA ALA A 24 -6.13 -5.71 26.43
C ALA A 24 -6.06 -5.37 27.92
N GLN A 25 -6.93 -5.94 28.76
CA GLN A 25 -6.96 -5.70 30.21
C GLN A 25 -5.57 -5.85 30.87
N GLY A 26 -5.18 -4.87 31.68
CA GLY A 26 -3.89 -4.89 32.41
C GLY A 26 -2.64 -4.67 31.54
N LEU A 27 -2.76 -4.55 30.21
CA LEU A 27 -1.64 -4.12 29.37
C LEU A 27 -1.43 -2.60 29.49
N ALA A 28 -0.17 -2.17 29.42
CA ALA A 28 0.15 -0.77 29.17
C ALA A 28 -0.45 -0.30 27.83
N GLN A 29 -0.37 1.00 27.54
CA GLN A 29 -0.84 1.52 26.25
C GLN A 29 -0.10 0.86 25.07
N GLN A 30 -0.85 0.30 24.13
CA GLN A 30 -0.36 -0.34 22.92
C GLN A 30 -0.69 0.52 21.71
N LYS A 31 0.32 0.92 20.95
CA LYS A 31 0.16 1.62 19.67
C LYS A 31 0.29 0.60 18.55
N ILE A 32 -0.77 0.41 17.77
CA ILE A 32 -0.79 -0.49 16.62
C ILE A 32 -0.86 0.36 15.36
N MET A 33 0.11 0.22 14.47
CA MET A 33 0.15 0.96 13.21
C MET A 33 -0.44 0.12 12.08
N HIS A 34 -1.32 0.68 11.26
CA HIS A 34 -1.64 0.09 9.96
C HIS A 34 -0.89 0.82 8.86
N VAL A 35 -0.54 0.13 7.77
CA VAL A 35 0.17 0.74 6.61
C VAL A 35 -0.62 0.55 5.31
N CYS A 36 -1.94 0.76 5.39
CA CYS A 36 -2.83 0.65 4.23
C CYS A 36 -3.89 1.74 4.21
N GLY A 37 -3.93 2.53 3.14
CA GLY A 37 -4.95 3.58 2.97
C GLY A 37 -6.38 3.03 2.98
N THR A 38 -6.59 1.83 2.43
CA THR A 38 -7.91 1.16 2.49
C THR A 38 -8.28 0.74 3.90
N HIS A 39 -7.32 0.32 4.74
CA HIS A 39 -7.60 0.10 6.16
C HIS A 39 -8.01 1.41 6.84
N GLU A 40 -7.30 2.51 6.60
CA GLU A 40 -7.71 3.82 7.17
C GLU A 40 -9.15 4.18 6.79
N HIS A 41 -9.47 4.04 5.50
CA HIS A 41 -10.80 4.33 4.99
C HIS A 41 -11.87 3.49 5.71
N GLU A 42 -11.69 2.18 5.80
CA GLU A 42 -12.69 1.29 6.41
C GLU A 42 -12.73 1.42 7.95
N ILE A 43 -11.60 1.69 8.61
CA ILE A 43 -11.55 2.03 10.04
C ILE A 43 -12.39 3.29 10.31
N GLY A 44 -12.25 4.32 9.48
CA GLY A 44 -13.05 5.55 9.58
C GLY A 44 -14.53 5.31 9.28
N ARG A 45 -14.82 4.64 8.15
CA ARG A 45 -16.18 4.33 7.69
C ARG A 45 -17.00 3.57 8.72
N TYR A 46 -16.40 2.60 9.41
CA TYR A 46 -17.06 1.79 10.44
C TYR A 46 -16.81 2.29 11.86
N ALA A 47 -16.17 3.45 12.03
CA ALA A 47 -15.83 4.05 13.32
C ALA A 47 -15.12 3.08 14.28
N LEU A 48 -14.27 2.19 13.76
CA LEU A 48 -13.69 1.08 14.53
C LEU A 48 -12.83 1.56 15.72
N ARG A 49 -12.25 2.76 15.63
CA ARG A 49 -11.50 3.38 16.73
C ARG A 49 -12.35 3.57 17.99
N GLN A 50 -13.66 3.80 17.86
CA GLN A 50 -14.58 3.95 18.98
C GLN A 50 -14.91 2.63 19.68
N LEU A 51 -14.62 1.50 19.04
CA LEU A 51 -14.84 0.17 19.59
C LEU A 51 -13.62 -0.36 20.37
N LEU A 52 -12.46 0.29 20.23
CA LEU A 52 -11.23 -0.19 20.84
C LEU A 52 -11.18 0.09 22.34
N PRO A 53 -10.46 -0.74 23.12
CA PRO A 53 -10.09 -0.42 24.48
C PRO A 53 -9.28 0.86 24.56
N ASP A 54 -9.38 1.60 25.68
CA ASP A 54 -8.68 2.88 25.84
C ASP A 54 -7.16 2.78 25.69
N ASN A 55 -6.59 1.65 26.11
CA ASN A 55 -5.17 1.36 26.02
C ASN A 55 -4.73 0.79 24.66
N VAL A 56 -5.60 0.67 23.65
CA VAL A 56 -5.22 0.26 22.29
C VAL A 56 -5.45 1.41 21.33
N LYS A 57 -4.36 1.99 20.79
CA LYS A 57 -4.41 3.10 19.84
C LYS A 57 -4.04 2.63 18.44
N LEU A 58 -4.89 2.96 17.46
CA LEU A 58 -4.64 2.72 16.04
C LEU A 58 -4.03 3.95 15.37
N ILE A 59 -2.82 3.79 14.81
CA ILE A 59 -2.07 4.84 14.14
C ILE A 59 -2.03 4.56 12.63
N ALA A 60 -2.22 5.59 11.82
CA ALA A 60 -2.07 5.50 10.38
C ALA A 60 -0.59 5.69 9.98
N GLY A 61 -0.03 4.69 9.32
CA GLY A 61 1.28 4.75 8.68
C GLY A 61 1.18 5.10 7.19
N PRO A 62 2.29 5.01 6.44
CA PRO A 62 2.38 5.43 5.04
C PRO A 62 1.78 4.43 4.04
N GLY A 63 0.47 4.19 4.16
CA GLY A 63 -0.26 3.23 3.34
C GLY A 63 -0.86 3.75 2.03
N CYS A 64 -0.49 4.96 1.60
CA CYS A 64 -1.05 5.63 0.43
C CYS A 64 0.08 5.91 -0.59
N PRO A 65 0.17 5.16 -1.71
CA PRO A 65 1.28 5.31 -2.66
C PRO A 65 1.31 6.70 -3.33
N VAL A 66 0.14 7.31 -3.52
CA VAL A 66 0.01 8.68 -4.02
C VAL A 66 0.60 9.69 -3.04
N CYS A 67 0.23 9.57 -1.76
CA CYS A 67 0.62 10.51 -0.71
C CYS A 67 2.15 10.51 -0.47
N ILE A 68 2.78 9.34 -0.62
CA ILE A 68 4.22 9.17 -0.42
C ILE A 68 5.04 9.48 -1.68
N THR A 69 4.40 9.77 -2.81
CA THR A 69 5.12 10.10 -4.05
C THR A 69 5.80 11.46 -3.88
N PRO A 70 7.14 11.56 -4.04
CA PRO A 70 7.85 12.82 -3.87
C PRO A 70 7.34 13.90 -4.81
N ALA A 71 7.23 15.14 -4.31
CA ALA A 71 6.81 16.28 -5.12
C ALA A 71 7.69 16.44 -6.37
N SER A 72 9.00 16.18 -6.26
CA SER A 72 9.93 16.18 -7.40
C SER A 72 9.53 15.21 -8.50
N LYS A 73 9.03 14.01 -8.16
CA LYS A 73 8.58 13.03 -9.15
C LYS A 73 7.34 13.53 -9.89
N ILE A 74 6.44 14.21 -9.20
CA ILE A 74 5.24 14.81 -9.80
C ILE A 74 5.62 15.99 -10.70
N VAL A 75 6.57 16.84 -10.28
CA VAL A 75 7.11 17.92 -11.11
C VAL A 75 7.72 17.36 -12.40
N THR A 76 8.52 16.30 -12.32
CA THR A 76 9.03 15.62 -13.53
C THR A 76 7.90 15.07 -14.41
N ALA A 77 6.82 14.53 -13.84
CA ALA A 77 5.67 14.10 -14.64
C ALA A 77 4.99 15.28 -15.37
N ILE A 78 4.93 16.46 -14.75
CA ILE A 78 4.43 17.68 -15.38
C ILE A 78 5.37 18.11 -16.52
N GLU A 79 6.68 18.15 -16.28
CA GLU A 79 7.69 18.49 -17.30
C GLU A 79 7.62 17.56 -18.51
N LEU A 80 7.47 16.25 -18.27
CA LEU A 80 7.27 15.25 -19.31
C LEU A 80 5.99 15.51 -20.11
N ALA A 81 4.89 15.87 -19.45
CA ALA A 81 3.62 16.13 -20.12
C ALA A 81 3.60 17.43 -20.95
N THR A 82 4.44 18.39 -20.59
CA THR A 82 4.59 19.67 -21.30
C THR A 82 5.77 19.69 -22.29
N ASN A 83 6.38 18.53 -22.56
CA ASN A 83 7.49 18.42 -23.50
C ASN A 83 7.08 18.84 -24.93
N THR A 84 8.03 19.38 -25.70
CA THR A 84 7.85 19.83 -27.09
C THR A 84 7.35 18.74 -28.05
N ASP A 85 7.62 17.47 -27.75
CA ASP A 85 7.11 16.33 -28.54
C ASP A 85 5.63 16.02 -28.25
N ASN A 86 4.98 16.80 -27.38
CA ASN A 86 3.57 16.73 -27.01
C ASN A 86 3.06 15.29 -26.72
N PRO A 87 3.67 14.60 -25.73
CA PRO A 87 3.23 13.27 -25.34
C PRO A 87 1.85 13.30 -24.66
N ILE A 88 1.22 12.13 -24.56
CA ILE A 88 0.03 11.93 -23.72
C ILE A 88 0.47 11.36 -22.38
N LEU A 89 0.26 12.11 -21.29
CA LEU A 89 0.51 11.60 -19.94
C LEU A 89 -0.71 10.86 -19.42
N CYS A 90 -0.59 9.55 -19.21
CA CYS A 90 -1.57 8.71 -18.54
C CYS A 90 -1.23 8.60 -17.05
N THR A 91 -2.19 8.85 -16.16
CA THR A 91 -2.00 8.70 -14.72
C THR A 91 -3.31 8.35 -13.99
N TYR A 92 -3.21 7.91 -12.75
CA TYR A 92 -4.38 7.64 -11.90
C TYR A 92 -5.11 8.93 -11.50
N GLY A 93 -6.42 8.84 -11.29
CA GLY A 93 -7.29 10.00 -11.04
C GLY A 93 -7.03 10.70 -9.71
N ASP A 94 -6.53 9.99 -8.70
CA ASP A 94 -6.11 10.55 -7.42
C ASP A 94 -4.77 11.30 -7.50
N MET A 95 -3.91 10.93 -8.46
CA MET A 95 -2.61 11.57 -8.68
C MET A 95 -2.74 12.96 -9.34
N VAL A 96 -3.75 13.19 -10.19
CA VAL A 96 -3.81 14.42 -11.01
C VAL A 96 -3.91 15.71 -10.21
N ARG A 97 -4.43 15.67 -8.98
CA ARG A 97 -4.64 16.85 -8.13
C ARG A 97 -3.60 17.01 -7.02
N VAL A 98 -2.57 16.15 -6.98
CA VAL A 98 -1.58 16.22 -5.92
C VAL A 98 -0.77 17.53 -6.06
N PRO A 99 -0.73 18.38 -5.02
CA PRO A 99 -0.07 19.68 -5.13
C PRO A 99 1.45 19.57 -5.08
N THR A 100 2.10 20.40 -5.91
CA THR A 100 3.54 20.68 -5.90
C THR A 100 3.78 22.18 -5.97
N ALA A 101 5.05 22.61 -5.84
CA ALA A 101 5.42 24.01 -6.02
C ALA A 101 5.14 24.52 -7.45
N SER A 102 5.09 23.63 -8.44
CA SER A 102 4.83 23.94 -9.86
C SER A 102 3.36 23.74 -10.26
N GLY A 103 2.44 23.67 -9.27
CA GLY A 103 1.05 23.26 -9.50
C GLY A 103 0.87 21.74 -9.49
N SER A 104 -0.31 21.29 -9.88
CA SER A 104 -0.66 19.87 -10.03
C SER A 104 -0.55 19.41 -11.48
N ILE A 105 -0.56 18.09 -11.71
CA ILE A 105 -0.61 17.52 -13.06
C ILE A 105 -1.83 18.05 -13.82
N LEU A 106 -2.97 18.22 -13.15
CA LEU A 106 -4.17 18.75 -13.79
C LEU A 106 -3.99 20.20 -14.27
N ASP A 107 -3.26 21.03 -13.52
CA ASP A 107 -3.03 22.44 -13.87
C ASP A 107 -2.21 22.56 -15.16
N SER A 108 -1.34 21.58 -15.45
CA SER A 108 -0.53 21.56 -16.69
C SER A 108 -1.36 21.49 -17.98
N ARG A 109 -2.64 21.09 -17.92
CA ARG A 109 -3.56 21.16 -19.08
C ARG A 109 -3.71 22.58 -19.60
N GLY A 110 -3.68 23.58 -18.72
CA GLY A 110 -3.73 25.00 -19.12
C GLY A 110 -2.52 25.42 -19.96
N ASN A 111 -1.42 24.67 -19.85
CA ASN A 111 -0.18 24.89 -20.60
C ASN A 111 -0.05 23.95 -21.81
N GLY A 112 -1.15 23.34 -22.27
CA GLY A 112 -1.19 22.50 -23.48
C GLY A 112 -0.88 21.02 -23.27
N ALA A 113 -0.67 20.56 -22.04
CA ALA A 113 -0.43 19.14 -21.77
C ALA A 113 -1.69 18.28 -21.99
N ASP A 114 -1.56 17.14 -22.68
CA ASP A 114 -2.63 16.15 -22.84
C ASP A 114 -2.56 15.10 -21.71
N ILE A 115 -3.41 15.29 -20.68
CA ILE A 115 -3.48 14.40 -19.51
C ILE A 115 -4.68 13.47 -19.63
N ARG A 116 -4.46 12.15 -19.58
CA ARG A 116 -5.51 11.12 -19.56
C ARG A 116 -5.56 10.43 -18.21
N ILE A 117 -6.74 10.39 -17.60
CA ILE A 117 -6.97 9.61 -16.38
C ILE A 117 -7.23 8.16 -16.78
N VAL A 118 -6.51 7.23 -16.17
CA VAL A 118 -6.63 5.79 -16.40
C VAL A 118 -6.77 5.03 -15.08
N TYR A 119 -7.38 3.85 -15.13
CA TYR A 119 -7.53 2.95 -13.98
C TYR A 119 -6.41 1.91 -13.86
N GLY A 120 -5.51 1.85 -14.85
CA GLY A 120 -4.34 0.98 -14.83
C GLY A 120 -3.61 0.94 -16.17
N ILE A 121 -2.55 0.14 -16.22
CA ILE A 121 -1.68 0.06 -17.41
C ILE A 121 -2.42 -0.40 -18.68
N GLY A 122 -3.44 -1.25 -18.57
CA GLY A 122 -4.19 -1.71 -19.75
C GLY A 122 -4.88 -0.57 -20.51
N GLU A 123 -5.44 0.41 -19.79
CA GLU A 123 -6.03 1.60 -20.41
C GLU A 123 -4.97 2.57 -20.95
N ALA A 124 -3.81 2.65 -20.29
CA ALA A 124 -2.69 3.43 -20.80
C ALA A 124 -2.13 2.83 -22.11
N VAL A 125 -2.00 1.49 -22.20
CA VAL A 125 -1.62 0.78 -23.43
C VAL A 125 -2.66 1.00 -24.53
N LYS A 126 -3.95 1.00 -24.18
CA LYS A 126 -5.01 1.35 -25.15
C LYS A 126 -4.80 2.75 -25.74
N GLN A 127 -4.39 3.74 -24.93
CA GLN A 127 -4.05 5.07 -25.46
C GLN A 127 -2.88 5.01 -26.47
N ALA A 128 -1.89 4.13 -26.30
CA ALA A 128 -0.79 3.99 -27.25
C ALA A 128 -1.24 3.41 -28.58
N LEU A 129 -2.11 2.40 -28.56
CA LEU A 129 -2.67 1.79 -29.75
C LEU A 129 -3.57 2.78 -30.53
N GLU A 130 -4.32 3.62 -29.81
CA GLU A 130 -5.21 4.63 -30.40
C GLU A 130 -4.46 5.87 -30.93
N ASN A 131 -3.20 6.08 -30.51
CA ASN A 131 -2.41 7.26 -30.86
C ASN A 131 -0.99 6.86 -31.33
N PRO A 132 -0.84 6.13 -32.45
CA PRO A 132 0.44 5.54 -32.86
C PRO A 132 1.54 6.57 -33.16
N ASN A 133 1.17 7.80 -33.51
CA ASN A 133 2.10 8.88 -33.86
C ASN A 133 2.49 9.75 -32.66
N ARG A 134 2.13 9.37 -31.44
CA ARG A 134 2.44 10.13 -30.21
C ARG A 134 3.03 9.20 -29.16
N HIS A 135 3.99 9.72 -28.40
CA HIS A 135 4.47 9.02 -27.22
C HIS A 135 3.41 9.03 -26.12
N ILE A 136 3.20 7.88 -25.49
CA ILE A 136 2.38 7.74 -24.29
C ILE A 136 3.31 7.54 -23.11
N ILE A 137 3.16 8.37 -22.09
CA ILE A 137 3.92 8.23 -20.85
C ILE A 137 2.94 7.82 -19.75
N PHE A 138 3.13 6.63 -19.20
CA PHE A 138 2.36 6.17 -18.05
C PHE A 138 3.09 6.50 -16.75
N PHE A 139 2.57 7.46 -15.99
CA PHE A 139 3.08 7.78 -14.65
C PHE A 139 2.61 6.71 -13.65
N SER A 140 3.44 5.70 -13.48
CA SER A 140 3.08 4.49 -12.75
C SER A 140 3.46 4.60 -11.28
N VAL A 141 2.49 4.97 -10.45
CA VAL A 141 2.60 5.02 -8.98
C VAL A 141 1.81 3.88 -8.36
N GLY A 142 2.36 3.25 -7.33
CA GLY A 142 1.66 2.21 -6.59
C GLY A 142 2.59 1.29 -5.82
N PHE A 143 2.00 0.46 -4.98
CA PHE A 143 2.70 -0.62 -4.27
C PHE A 143 2.72 -1.90 -5.11
N GLU A 144 3.03 -3.04 -4.50
CA GLU A 144 3.18 -4.34 -5.15
C GLU A 144 1.93 -4.75 -5.94
N THR A 145 0.74 -4.41 -5.42
CA THR A 145 -0.55 -4.68 -6.09
C THR A 145 -0.70 -3.97 -7.42
N THR A 146 -0.07 -2.82 -7.58
CA THR A 146 -0.10 -2.02 -8.80
C THR A 146 1.08 -2.36 -9.69
N ALA A 147 2.24 -2.62 -9.10
CA ALA A 147 3.44 -3.01 -9.83
C ALA A 147 3.28 -4.39 -10.51
N ALA A 148 2.60 -5.35 -9.88
CA ALA A 148 2.42 -6.69 -10.44
C ALA A 148 1.72 -6.73 -11.81
N PRO A 149 0.55 -6.09 -12.01
CA PRO A 149 -0.06 -6.03 -13.35
C PRO A 149 0.77 -5.21 -14.34
N VAL A 150 1.50 -4.18 -13.87
CA VAL A 150 2.44 -3.43 -14.74
C VAL A 150 3.54 -4.33 -15.26
N ALA A 151 4.18 -5.11 -14.39
CA ALA A 151 5.23 -6.05 -14.77
C ALA A 151 4.71 -7.14 -15.71
N ALA A 152 3.50 -7.65 -15.48
CA ALA A 152 2.88 -8.62 -16.36
C ALA A 152 2.68 -8.08 -17.79
N VAL A 153 2.25 -6.82 -17.92
CA VAL A 153 2.08 -6.17 -19.24
C VAL A 153 3.42 -5.86 -19.89
N ILE A 154 4.43 -5.42 -19.13
CA ILE A 154 5.81 -5.25 -19.66
C ILE A 154 6.31 -6.58 -20.24
N LYS A 155 6.16 -7.68 -19.50
CA LYS A 155 6.59 -9.03 -19.94
C LYS A 155 5.82 -9.54 -21.16
N ALA A 156 4.56 -9.11 -21.34
CA ALA A 156 3.75 -9.46 -22.50
C ALA A 156 4.13 -8.66 -23.77
N GLY A 157 4.91 -7.59 -23.62
CA GLY A 157 5.28 -6.68 -24.69
C GLY A 157 4.47 -5.38 -24.66
N LEU A 158 5.14 -4.28 -24.98
CA LEU A 158 4.56 -2.94 -25.02
C LEU A 158 4.61 -2.39 -26.45
N PRO A 159 3.65 -1.53 -26.83
CA PRO A 159 3.78 -0.73 -28.05
C PRO A 159 5.07 0.10 -28.04
N GLU A 160 5.68 0.29 -29.21
CA GLU A 160 6.96 1.02 -29.33
C GLU A 160 6.87 2.47 -28.83
N ASN A 161 5.69 3.09 -28.93
CA ASN A 161 5.43 4.46 -28.48
C ASN A 161 5.05 4.55 -26.99
N PHE A 162 5.13 3.47 -26.22
CA PHE A 162 4.72 3.44 -24.82
C PHE A 162 5.90 3.47 -23.86
N LEU A 163 5.91 4.49 -22.99
CA LEU A 163 6.93 4.73 -21.97
C LEU A 163 6.31 4.62 -20.57
N ILE A 164 7.08 4.11 -19.62
CA ILE A 164 6.65 4.02 -18.22
C ILE A 164 7.55 4.89 -17.37
N TYR A 165 6.96 5.88 -16.70
CA TYR A 165 7.64 6.61 -15.65
C TYR A 165 7.37 5.91 -14.31
N CYS A 166 8.28 5.00 -13.94
CA CYS A 166 8.13 4.14 -12.77
C CYS A 166 8.36 4.92 -11.46
N CYS A 167 7.34 4.92 -10.61
CA CYS A 167 7.38 5.44 -9.24
C CYS A 167 6.74 4.46 -8.26
N HIS A 168 6.90 3.16 -8.52
CA HIS A 168 6.47 2.13 -7.59
C HIS A 168 7.26 2.17 -6.29
N ARG A 169 6.68 1.60 -5.24
CA ARG A 169 7.28 1.45 -3.91
C ARG A 169 7.01 0.08 -3.33
N TYR A 170 7.88 -0.34 -2.43
CA TYR A 170 7.79 -1.61 -1.73
C TYR A 170 7.41 -1.36 -0.26
N VAL A 171 6.33 -1.96 0.22
CA VAL A 171 5.79 -1.66 1.55
C VAL A 171 6.65 -2.24 2.69
N PRO A 172 7.20 -3.47 2.58
CA PRO A 172 8.04 -4.04 3.64
C PRO A 172 9.20 -3.15 4.08
N THR A 173 9.87 -2.45 3.17
CA THR A 173 10.98 -1.54 3.52
C THR A 173 10.52 -0.33 4.33
N ALA A 174 9.32 0.18 4.07
CA ALA A 174 8.72 1.24 4.87
C ALA A 174 8.37 0.75 6.28
N VAL A 175 7.79 -0.44 6.40
CA VAL A 175 7.47 -1.05 7.70
C VAL A 175 8.74 -1.28 8.50
N GLU A 176 9.79 -1.80 7.88
CA GLU A 176 11.10 -2.02 8.50
C GLU A 176 11.69 -0.71 9.00
N LYS A 177 11.80 0.30 8.12
CA LYS A 177 12.39 1.57 8.50
C LYS A 177 11.62 2.26 9.64
N LEU A 178 10.29 2.23 9.58
CA LEU A 178 9.47 2.76 10.66
C LEU A 178 9.72 2.03 11.97
N THR A 179 9.87 0.71 11.93
CA THR A 179 10.16 -0.08 13.13
C THR A 179 11.54 0.26 13.71
N GLU A 180 12.54 0.56 12.87
CA GLU A 180 13.87 0.96 13.30
C GLU A 180 13.89 2.33 14.00
N VAL A 181 13.16 3.32 13.47
CA VAL A 181 13.25 4.72 13.94
C VAL A 181 12.25 5.06 15.04
N ASP A 182 11.24 4.22 15.26
CA ASP A 182 10.14 4.51 16.17
C ASP A 182 10.50 4.33 17.67
N ASP A 183 11.73 3.90 17.97
CA ASP A 183 12.26 3.71 19.34
C ASP A 183 11.32 2.89 20.26
N GLY A 184 10.62 1.94 19.64
CA GLY A 184 9.75 0.99 20.31
C GLY A 184 8.39 1.51 20.76
N ASN A 185 7.95 2.67 20.29
CA ASN A 185 6.61 3.22 20.54
C ASN A 185 5.47 2.38 19.95
N ILE A 186 5.69 1.73 18.81
CA ILE A 186 4.75 0.88 18.10
C ILE A 186 4.88 -0.54 18.64
N SER A 187 3.78 -1.05 19.17
CA SER A 187 3.67 -2.39 19.74
C SER A 187 3.46 -3.47 18.66
N GLY A 188 2.91 -3.08 17.50
CA GLY A 188 2.69 -4.02 16.41
C GLY A 188 2.08 -3.38 15.16
N PHE A 189 1.99 -4.19 14.11
CA PHE A 189 1.57 -3.75 12.78
C PHE A 189 0.35 -4.53 12.26
N LEU A 190 -0.65 -3.77 11.80
CA LEU A 190 -1.73 -4.28 10.96
C LEU A 190 -1.29 -4.16 9.50
N LEU A 191 -0.90 -5.29 8.91
CA LEU A 191 -0.25 -5.37 7.62
C LEU A 191 -1.26 -5.38 6.45
N PRO A 192 -0.90 -4.82 5.30
CA PRO A 192 -1.82 -4.54 4.20
C PRO A 192 -2.29 -5.83 3.53
N GLY A 193 -3.62 -6.04 3.45
CA GLY A 193 -4.19 -7.25 2.88
C GLY A 193 -3.82 -7.49 1.42
N HIS A 194 -4.15 -6.53 0.53
CA HIS A 194 -3.96 -6.69 -0.91
C HIS A 194 -2.48 -6.76 -1.31
N ALA A 195 -1.61 -5.91 -0.77
CA ALA A 195 -0.17 -5.98 -1.01
C ALA A 195 0.39 -7.36 -0.62
N SER A 196 -0.10 -7.91 0.49
CA SER A 196 0.30 -9.24 0.94
C SER A 196 -0.31 -10.40 0.13
N VAL A 197 -1.33 -10.18 -0.71
CA VAL A 197 -1.73 -11.19 -1.72
C VAL A 197 -0.57 -11.43 -2.69
N ILE A 198 0.21 -10.39 -2.98
CA ILE A 198 1.41 -10.49 -3.82
C ILE A 198 2.56 -11.09 -3.02
N THR A 199 2.90 -10.50 -1.87
CA THR A 199 4.15 -10.80 -1.16
C THR A 199 4.09 -11.95 -0.15
N GLY A 200 2.90 -12.32 0.32
CA GLY A 200 2.74 -13.28 1.41
C GLY A 200 3.16 -12.70 2.76
N THR A 201 3.52 -13.59 3.69
CA THR A 201 3.94 -13.19 5.06
C THR A 201 5.45 -13.01 5.18
N LYS A 202 6.22 -13.69 4.33
CA LYS A 202 7.69 -13.81 4.45
C LYS A 202 8.41 -12.47 4.57
N PRO A 203 8.11 -11.43 3.77
CA PRO A 203 8.85 -10.17 3.85
C PRO A 203 8.67 -9.41 5.16
N TYR A 204 7.68 -9.78 5.99
CA TYR A 204 7.45 -9.13 7.28
C TYR A 204 8.03 -9.91 8.47
N GLU A 205 8.69 -11.04 8.24
CA GLU A 205 9.24 -11.88 9.32
C GLU A 205 10.33 -11.20 10.16
N PHE A 206 10.91 -10.10 9.66
CA PHE A 206 11.81 -9.25 10.44
C PHE A 206 11.13 -8.67 11.68
N LEU A 207 9.81 -8.41 11.64
CA LEU A 207 9.07 -7.81 12.76
C LEU A 207 9.21 -8.62 14.06
N PRO A 208 8.84 -9.92 14.10
CA PRO A 208 9.06 -10.73 15.28
C PRO A 208 10.54 -11.08 15.49
N LYS A 209 11.29 -11.39 14.42
CA LYS A 209 12.65 -11.95 14.53
C LYS A 209 13.70 -10.93 14.99
N ARG A 210 13.60 -9.68 14.53
CA ARG A 210 14.58 -8.61 14.79
C ARG A 210 14.06 -7.58 15.78
N PHE A 211 12.77 -7.27 15.76
CA PHE A 211 12.21 -6.16 16.54
C PHE A 211 11.23 -6.58 17.64
N ASN A 212 10.97 -7.88 17.79
CA ASN A 212 10.00 -8.41 18.76
C ASN A 212 8.61 -7.76 18.63
N ARG A 213 8.18 -7.42 17.41
CA ARG A 213 6.90 -6.77 17.11
C ARG A 213 5.86 -7.75 16.62
N ALA A 214 4.65 -7.66 17.19
CA ALA A 214 3.51 -8.45 16.75
C ALA A 214 2.97 -7.92 15.42
N ALA A 215 2.51 -8.82 14.55
CA ALA A 215 1.95 -8.42 13.26
C ALA A 215 0.75 -9.30 12.87
N ALA A 216 -0.18 -8.71 12.12
CA ALA A 216 -1.25 -9.45 11.50
C ALA A 216 -1.63 -8.88 10.12
N LEU A 217 -1.71 -9.74 9.12
CA LEU A 217 -2.27 -9.41 7.81
C LEU A 217 -3.79 -9.55 7.90
N THR A 218 -4.54 -8.55 7.43
CA THR A 218 -6.00 -8.58 7.46
C THR A 218 -6.63 -8.20 6.13
N GLY A 219 -7.89 -8.61 5.96
CA GLY A 219 -8.78 -8.01 4.97
C GLY A 219 -9.24 -6.62 5.40
N PHE A 220 -10.28 -6.13 4.76
CA PHE A 220 -10.74 -4.73 4.87
C PHE A 220 -12.10 -4.59 5.54
N GLU A 221 -12.75 -5.72 5.82
CA GLU A 221 -14.05 -5.72 6.48
C GLU A 221 -13.85 -5.52 8.01
N PRO A 222 -14.85 -5.00 8.73
CA PRO A 222 -14.70 -4.68 10.14
C PRO A 222 -14.34 -5.91 10.99
N VAL A 223 -14.89 -7.09 10.65
CA VAL A 223 -14.51 -8.35 11.29
C VAL A 223 -13.04 -8.70 11.02
N ASP A 224 -12.52 -8.45 9.82
CA ASP A 224 -11.12 -8.75 9.50
C ASP A 224 -10.18 -7.88 10.30
N ILE A 225 -10.44 -6.57 10.34
CA ILE A 225 -9.62 -5.60 11.04
C ILE A 225 -9.60 -5.90 12.54
N LEU A 226 -10.78 -6.11 13.15
CA LEU A 226 -10.87 -6.46 14.57
C LEU A 226 -10.23 -7.81 14.90
N ALA A 227 -10.34 -8.81 14.03
CA ALA A 227 -9.66 -10.09 14.22
C ALA A 227 -8.14 -9.96 14.17
N GLY A 228 -7.59 -9.13 13.28
CA GLY A 228 -6.16 -8.82 13.25
C GLY A 228 -5.70 -8.08 14.50
N LEU A 229 -6.46 -7.09 14.97
CA LEU A 229 -6.14 -6.38 16.21
C LEU A 229 -6.16 -7.30 17.43
N LEU A 230 -7.18 -8.16 17.53
CA LEU A 230 -7.25 -9.19 18.57
C LEU A 230 -6.04 -10.14 18.51
N SER A 231 -5.63 -10.55 17.31
CA SER A 231 -4.43 -11.36 17.10
C SER A 231 -3.18 -10.64 17.62
N ILE A 232 -2.98 -9.37 17.26
CA ILE A 232 -1.82 -8.57 17.67
C ILE A 232 -1.80 -8.41 19.21
N VAL A 233 -2.91 -8.03 19.82
CA VAL A 233 -3.00 -7.81 21.27
C VAL A 233 -2.75 -9.12 22.05
N ARG A 234 -3.26 -10.25 21.56
CA ARG A 234 -2.98 -11.57 22.17
C ARG A 234 -1.50 -11.94 22.07
N GLN A 235 -0.86 -11.68 20.92
CA GLN A 235 0.58 -11.91 20.76
C GLN A 235 1.40 -11.08 21.75
N ILE A 236 1.05 -9.80 21.93
CA ILE A 236 1.69 -8.90 22.89
C ILE A 236 1.56 -9.44 24.32
N ARG A 237 0.32 -9.77 24.76
CA ARG A 237 0.09 -10.32 26.10
C ARG A 237 0.87 -11.61 26.36
N GLN A 238 1.01 -12.46 25.34
CA GLN A 238 1.71 -13.74 25.44
C GLN A 238 3.23 -13.62 25.33
N GLY A 239 3.77 -12.46 24.95
CA GLY A 239 5.19 -12.29 24.65
C GLY A 239 5.65 -13.16 23.46
N LYS A 240 4.75 -13.47 22.51
CA LYS A 240 5.01 -14.38 21.38
C LYS A 240 4.65 -13.72 20.05
N PRO A 241 5.42 -12.71 19.60
CA PRO A 241 5.13 -12.04 18.33
C PRO A 241 5.37 -12.98 17.15
N LYS A 242 4.52 -12.82 16.13
CA LYS A 242 4.64 -13.51 14.84
C LYS A 242 3.99 -12.66 13.74
N VAL A 243 4.19 -13.05 12.50
CA VAL A 243 3.42 -12.53 11.37
C VAL A 243 2.18 -13.43 11.19
N ALA A 244 1.04 -13.02 11.76
CA ALA A 244 -0.18 -13.80 11.67
C ALA A 244 -0.94 -13.51 10.36
N ASN A 245 -1.26 -14.55 9.59
CA ASN A 245 -2.17 -14.42 8.46
C ASN A 245 -3.63 -14.56 8.93
N CYS A 246 -4.30 -13.42 9.16
CA CYS A 246 -5.73 -13.34 9.48
C CYS A 246 -6.60 -13.17 8.22
N TYR A 247 -6.01 -13.19 7.02
CA TYR A 247 -6.70 -13.01 5.74
C TYR A 247 -6.53 -14.23 4.80
N LYS A 248 -6.55 -15.44 5.37
CA LYS A 248 -6.28 -16.72 4.67
C LYS A 248 -7.14 -16.99 3.44
N ARG A 249 -8.31 -16.36 3.33
CA ARG A 249 -9.18 -16.50 2.15
C ARG A 249 -8.64 -15.82 0.89
N ALA A 250 -7.69 -14.89 1.05
CA ALA A 250 -7.09 -14.15 -0.06
C ALA A 250 -5.56 -14.25 -0.07
N VAL A 251 -4.94 -14.32 1.12
CA VAL A 251 -3.48 -14.35 1.25
C VAL A 251 -3.01 -15.77 1.54
N ARG A 252 -2.17 -16.31 0.67
CA ARG A 252 -1.33 -17.48 0.96
C ARG A 252 -0.07 -17.02 1.67
N ASP A 253 0.50 -17.85 2.53
CA ASP A 253 1.72 -17.48 3.27
C ASP A 253 2.91 -17.23 2.32
N THR A 254 2.98 -17.94 1.19
CA THR A 254 3.95 -17.70 0.11
C THR A 254 3.58 -16.52 -0.80
N GLY A 255 2.37 -15.97 -0.69
CA GLY A 255 1.87 -14.92 -1.59
C GLY A 255 1.53 -15.44 -2.99
N ASN A 256 1.77 -14.61 -4.00
CA ASN A 256 1.63 -14.96 -5.40
C ASN A 256 3.02 -15.10 -6.05
N GLU A 257 3.56 -16.31 -5.99
CA GLU A 257 4.90 -16.64 -6.50
C GLU A 257 5.08 -16.29 -7.98
N LYS A 258 4.03 -16.45 -8.81
CA LYS A 258 4.09 -16.04 -10.23
C LYS A 258 4.23 -14.54 -10.38
N ALA A 259 3.48 -13.75 -9.60
CA ALA A 259 3.59 -12.30 -9.62
C ALA A 259 4.94 -11.83 -9.07
N GLN A 260 5.45 -12.47 -8.01
CA GLN A 260 6.78 -12.17 -7.46
C GLN A 260 7.89 -12.44 -8.48
N ALA A 261 7.85 -13.57 -9.19
CA ALA A 261 8.82 -13.88 -10.24
C ALA A 261 8.81 -12.84 -11.36
N ILE A 262 7.62 -12.46 -11.84
CA ILE A 262 7.48 -11.42 -12.88
C ILE A 262 7.98 -10.06 -12.38
N LEU A 263 7.68 -9.69 -11.13
CA LEU A 263 8.19 -8.46 -10.53
C LEU A 263 9.72 -8.44 -10.49
N SER A 264 10.35 -9.53 -10.07
CA SER A 264 11.82 -9.63 -9.99
C SER A 264 12.50 -9.67 -11.37
N GLU A 265 11.80 -10.10 -12.42
CA GLU A 265 12.33 -10.08 -13.78
C GLU A 265 12.27 -8.68 -14.41
N VAL A 266 11.31 -7.85 -13.98
CA VAL A 266 11.00 -6.56 -14.62
C VAL A 266 11.52 -5.36 -13.83
N PHE A 267 11.61 -5.47 -12.50
CA PHE A 267 11.98 -4.37 -11.62
C PHE A 267 13.11 -4.74 -10.68
N ASP A 268 14.02 -3.79 -10.51
CA ASP A 268 15.01 -3.80 -9.43
C ASP A 268 14.51 -3.01 -8.23
N LEU A 269 14.79 -3.51 -7.02
CA LEU A 269 14.60 -2.75 -5.80
C LEU A 269 15.77 -1.80 -5.61
N VAL A 270 15.46 -0.53 -5.37
CA VAL A 270 16.43 0.55 -5.22
C VAL A 270 16.04 1.46 -4.06
N ASP A 271 17.02 2.20 -3.55
CA ASP A 271 16.78 3.30 -2.62
C ASP A 271 15.79 4.30 -3.22
N ALA A 272 14.79 4.68 -2.43
CA ALA A 272 13.72 5.54 -2.93
C ALA A 272 13.29 6.56 -1.88
N SER A 273 13.06 7.79 -2.34
CA SER A 273 12.46 8.84 -1.52
C SER A 273 10.96 8.61 -1.33
N TRP A 274 10.49 8.80 -0.11
CA TRP A 274 9.08 8.80 0.30
C TRP A 274 8.75 10.17 0.89
N ARG A 275 7.76 10.85 0.29
CA ARG A 275 7.28 12.16 0.75
C ARG A 275 6.84 12.06 2.21
N GLY A 276 7.37 12.96 3.05
CA GLY A 276 7.07 13.00 4.48
C GLY A 276 7.82 12.00 5.34
N ILE A 277 8.68 11.14 4.76
CA ILE A 277 9.49 10.17 5.50
C ILE A 277 10.99 10.38 5.26
N GLY A 278 11.40 10.53 4.00
CA GLY A 278 12.80 10.60 3.62
C GLY A 278 13.20 9.48 2.65
N ILE A 279 14.50 9.20 2.55
CA ILE A 279 15.01 8.14 1.68
C ILE A 279 14.96 6.82 2.45
N LEU A 280 14.26 5.84 1.88
CA LEU A 280 14.26 4.47 2.34
C LEU A 280 15.30 3.69 1.56
N GLN A 281 16.27 3.13 2.29
CA GLN A 281 17.32 2.31 1.71
C GLN A 281 16.80 0.90 1.46
N TRP A 282 17.13 0.35 0.30
CA TRP A 282 16.98 -1.07 0.04
C TRP A 282 18.19 -1.79 0.66
N VAL A 283 17.92 -2.59 1.70
CA VAL A 283 18.91 -3.49 2.28
C VAL A 283 18.59 -4.89 1.75
N HIS A 284 19.52 -5.50 1.02
CA HIS A 284 19.38 -6.90 0.62
C HIS A 284 19.22 -7.76 1.88
N ILE A 285 18.09 -8.46 1.98
CA ILE A 285 17.84 -9.53 2.96
C ILE A 285 17.82 -10.87 2.25
#